data_AF-A0A7S1S432-F1
#
_entry.id   AF-A0A7S1S432-F1
#
_cell.length_a   1.000
_cell.length_b   1.000
_cell.length_c   1.000
_cell.angle_alpha   90.00
_cell.angle_beta   90.00
_cell.angle_gamma   90.00
#
_symmetry.space_group_name_H-M   'P 1'
#
loop_
_entity.id
_entity.type
_entity.pdbx_description
1 polymer ?
#
loop_
_entity_poly.entity_id
_entity_poly.type
_entity_poly.pdbx_seq_one_letter_code
_entity_poly.pdbx_strand_id
1 'polypeptide(L)'
;GSMGPPAVAGPSELRGVVKLGFSWCPGSNESFCGASSLIAALNRIFQLPGSNQIVCLLQEAVPDVVCEMRLLCFHDAAKGGYSFAQERLWLRAQPDGGLLEEQGGPAPVVVSEAVALEEFFQGSQEGMKKAEAEADKLAEWWQIWFCTECPEPPQYARFDFLVSYSADKGASVSTWEIGDSSSSLCGLEVGARNMATLNGAMRNDETGRFPKTLPPIRRLDDTPAA
;
A
#
# COMPACT_ATOMS: atom_id res chain seq x y z
N GLY A 1 51.73 1.28 -0.96
CA GLY A 1 50.69 1.90 -0.11
C GLY A 1 49.96 0.79 0.60
N SER A 2 49.99 0.80 1.92
CA SER A 2 49.25 -0.16 2.76
C SER A 2 47.76 0.09 2.59
N MET A 3 47.02 -0.88 2.04
CA MET A 3 45.55 -0.88 2.13
C MET A 3 45.19 -1.09 3.60
N GLY A 4 44.72 -0.01 4.24
CA GLY A 4 44.15 -0.10 5.57
C GLY A 4 42.95 -1.05 5.57
N PRO A 5 42.65 -1.70 6.71
CA PRO A 5 41.48 -2.56 6.82
C PRO A 5 40.21 -1.76 6.50
N PRO A 6 39.20 -2.39 5.87
CA PRO A 6 37.92 -1.74 5.61
C PRO A 6 37.33 -1.26 6.94
N ALA A 7 36.83 -0.03 6.94
CA ALA A 7 36.17 0.55 8.10
C ALA A 7 35.06 -0.39 8.57
N VAL A 8 35.11 -0.80 9.85
CA VAL A 8 34.03 -1.53 10.50
C VAL A 8 32.80 -0.64 10.42
N ALA A 9 31.80 -1.04 9.64
CA ALA A 9 30.54 -0.33 9.56
C ALA A 9 29.98 -0.21 10.99
N GLY A 10 29.85 1.03 11.47
CA GLY A 10 29.19 1.29 12.74
C GLY A 10 27.75 0.75 12.71
N PRO A 11 27.09 0.61 13.88
CA PRO A 11 25.68 0.24 13.91
C PRO A 11 24.91 1.19 12.99
N SER A 12 24.17 0.63 12.03
CA SER A 12 23.38 1.40 11.07
C SER A 12 22.49 2.37 11.83
N GLU A 13 22.60 3.67 11.55
CA GLU A 13 21.74 4.66 12.20
C GLU A 13 20.27 4.33 11.91
N LEU A 14 19.47 4.21 12.97
CA LEU A 14 18.04 3.96 12.89
C LEU A 14 17.38 5.05 12.03
N ARG A 15 16.75 4.69 10.93
CA ARG A 15 16.09 5.64 10.02
C ARG A 15 14.69 5.16 9.67
N GLY A 16 13.81 6.07 9.29
CA GLY A 16 12.43 5.71 8.97
C GLY A 16 11.53 6.90 8.79
N VAL A 17 10.24 6.66 8.94
CA VAL A 17 9.17 7.65 8.82
C VAL A 17 8.27 7.58 10.05
N VAL A 18 7.85 8.74 10.54
CA VAL A 18 6.75 8.90 11.49
C VAL A 18 5.53 9.39 10.72
N LYS A 19 4.36 8.80 10.95
CA LYS A 19 3.08 9.22 10.36
C LYS A 19 2.07 9.52 11.45
N LEU A 20 1.32 10.62 11.32
CA LEU A 20 0.27 10.97 12.26
C LEU A 20 -0.97 10.08 12.07
N GLY A 21 -1.26 9.21 13.05
CA GLY A 21 -2.46 8.36 13.09
C GLY A 21 -2.95 7.84 11.74
N PHE A 22 -4.24 8.09 11.47
CA PHE A 22 -4.92 7.75 10.21
C PHE A 22 -5.01 8.94 9.25
N SER A 23 -4.03 9.84 9.30
CA SER A 23 -4.04 11.04 8.45
C SER A 23 -3.77 10.70 6.98
N TRP A 24 -4.61 11.29 6.13
CA TRP A 24 -4.50 11.30 4.68
C TRP A 24 -3.68 12.49 4.15
N CYS A 25 -3.26 13.39 5.03
CA CYS A 25 -2.60 14.62 4.63
C CYS A 25 -1.14 14.35 4.22
N PRO A 26 -0.68 14.81 3.05
CA PRO A 26 0.71 14.72 2.60
C PRO A 26 1.72 15.16 3.67
N GLY A 27 1.44 16.27 4.35
CA GLY A 27 2.29 16.86 5.41
C GLY A 27 2.12 16.22 6.80
N SER A 28 1.57 15.01 6.88
CA SER A 28 1.43 14.28 8.15
C SER A 28 2.45 13.17 8.34
N ASN A 29 3.49 13.16 7.49
CA ASN A 29 4.61 12.23 7.53
C ASN A 29 5.93 12.99 7.72
N GLU A 30 6.84 12.46 8.51
CA GLU A 30 8.16 13.05 8.76
C GLU A 30 9.23 11.96 8.74
N SER A 31 10.23 12.11 7.88
CA SER A 31 11.38 11.22 7.85
C SER A 31 12.36 11.51 8.99
N PHE A 32 13.05 10.49 9.47
CA PHE A 32 14.07 10.61 10.51
C PHE A 32 15.30 9.72 10.23
N CYS A 33 16.44 10.12 10.80
CA CYS A 33 17.71 9.41 10.85
C CYS A 33 18.40 9.66 12.21
N GLY A 34 18.46 8.64 13.06
CA GLY A 34 18.91 8.70 14.44
C GLY A 34 17.84 9.21 15.43
N ALA A 35 18.12 9.02 16.72
CA ALA A 35 17.19 9.36 17.79
C ALA A 35 16.86 10.86 17.87
N SER A 36 17.84 11.74 17.65
CA SER A 36 17.65 13.19 17.74
C SER A 36 16.67 13.72 16.68
N SER A 37 16.76 13.22 15.45
CA SER A 37 15.84 13.64 14.38
C SER A 37 14.46 12.99 14.53
N LEU A 38 14.37 11.78 15.11
CA LEU A 38 13.09 11.16 15.48
C LEU A 38 12.33 12.02 16.51
N ILE A 39 13.02 12.49 17.55
CA ILE A 39 12.41 13.40 18.55
C ILE A 39 11.89 14.68 17.87
N ALA A 40 12.67 15.23 16.94
CA ALA A 40 12.26 16.41 16.18
C ALA A 40 11.03 16.14 15.30
N ALA A 41 11.02 15.01 14.58
CA ALA A 41 9.90 14.56 13.75
C ALA A 41 8.62 14.37 14.57
N LEU A 42 8.70 13.69 15.72
CA LEU A 42 7.57 13.50 16.63
C LEU A 42 7.01 14.82 17.15
N ASN A 43 7.90 15.74 17.58
CA ASN A 43 7.48 17.07 18.03
C ASN A 43 6.75 17.86 16.93
N ARG A 44 7.23 17.81 15.69
CA ARG A 44 6.57 18.48 14.56
C ARG A 44 5.19 17.89 14.29
N ILE A 45 5.09 16.56 14.19
CA ILE A 45 3.84 15.85 13.89
C ILE A 45 2.75 16.11 14.93
N PHE A 46 3.08 16.08 16.23
CA PHE A 46 2.11 16.35 17.29
C PHE A 46 1.75 17.83 17.45
N GLN A 47 2.54 18.74 16.88
CA GLN A 47 2.28 20.19 16.90
C GLN A 47 1.62 20.71 15.63
N LEU A 48 1.26 19.83 14.69
CA LEU A 48 0.56 20.22 13.46
C LEU A 48 -0.74 20.98 13.79
N PRO A 49 -0.94 22.20 13.28
CA PRO A 49 -2.12 23.00 13.56
C PRO A 49 -3.42 22.25 13.20
N GLY A 50 -4.36 22.21 14.14
CA GLY A 50 -5.65 21.53 13.94
C GLY A 50 -5.62 20.01 14.12
N SER A 51 -4.46 19.41 14.41
CA SER A 51 -4.39 18.00 14.79
C SER A 51 -4.92 17.77 16.20
N ASN A 52 -5.82 16.79 16.34
CA ASN A 52 -6.28 16.24 17.62
C ASN A 52 -5.83 14.79 17.83
N GLN A 53 -4.93 14.29 16.96
CA GLN A 53 -4.48 12.91 16.98
C GLN A 53 -3.51 12.69 18.14
N ILE A 54 -3.73 11.63 18.90
CA ILE A 54 -2.90 11.25 20.07
C ILE A 54 -1.99 10.05 19.78
N VAL A 55 -2.04 9.52 18.55
CA VAL A 55 -1.27 8.37 18.10
C VAL A 55 -0.47 8.74 16.87
N CYS A 56 0.74 8.18 16.77
CA CYS A 56 1.54 8.19 15.55
C CYS A 56 2.01 6.77 15.25
N LEU A 57 2.19 6.47 13.96
CA LEU A 57 2.82 5.26 13.49
C LEU A 57 4.30 5.56 13.22
N LEU A 58 5.16 4.64 13.62
CA LEU A 58 6.60 4.70 13.39
C LEU A 58 6.98 3.49 12.55
N GLN A 59 7.61 3.73 11.41
CA GLN A 59 8.06 2.68 10.50
C GLN A 59 9.55 2.87 10.19
N GLU A 60 10.34 1.81 10.35
CA GLU A 60 11.74 1.79 9.91
C GLU A 60 11.82 1.88 8.39
N ALA A 61 12.85 2.54 7.86
CA ALA A 61 13.02 2.70 6.42
C ALA A 61 13.26 1.33 5.79
N VAL A 62 12.43 0.99 4.81
CA VAL A 62 12.56 -0.26 4.06
C VAL A 62 13.72 -0.11 3.07
N PRO A 63 14.78 -0.93 3.17
CA PRO A 63 15.92 -0.85 2.27
C PRO A 63 15.60 -1.48 0.91
N ASP A 64 16.38 -1.14 -0.12
CA ASP A 64 16.39 -1.84 -1.41
C ASP A 64 15.00 -1.93 -2.10
N VAL A 65 14.14 -0.94 -1.90
CA VAL A 65 12.80 -0.88 -2.51
C VAL A 65 12.94 -0.72 -4.02
N VAL A 66 12.32 -1.63 -4.77
CA VAL A 66 12.32 -1.66 -6.24
C VAL A 66 11.00 -1.16 -6.83
N CYS A 67 9.89 -1.33 -6.12
CA CYS A 67 8.58 -0.86 -6.55
C CYS A 67 7.59 -0.74 -5.40
N GLU A 68 6.47 -0.10 -5.69
CA GLU A 68 5.26 -0.16 -4.88
C GLU A 68 4.32 -1.22 -5.49
N MET A 69 3.72 -2.04 -4.63
CA MET A 69 2.65 -2.95 -5.02
C MET A 69 1.37 -2.55 -4.31
N ARG A 70 0.30 -2.39 -5.07
CA ARG A 70 -1.02 -2.02 -4.55
C ARG A 70 -1.99 -3.17 -4.75
N LEU A 71 -2.59 -3.62 -3.66
CA LEU A 71 -3.66 -4.62 -3.67
C LEU A 71 -4.99 -3.94 -3.35
N LEU A 72 -5.89 -3.96 -4.33
CA LEU A 72 -7.24 -3.43 -4.21
C LEU A 72 -8.19 -4.57 -3.87
N CYS A 73 -8.86 -4.48 -2.72
CA CYS A 73 -9.78 -5.50 -2.22
C CYS A 73 -11.20 -4.95 -2.21
N PHE A 74 -12.12 -5.63 -2.88
CA PHE A 74 -13.54 -5.29 -2.96
C PHE A 74 -14.37 -6.37 -2.27
N HIS A 75 -15.18 -6.00 -1.28
CA HIS A 75 -16.01 -6.97 -0.55
C HIS A 75 -17.11 -7.53 -1.45
N ASP A 76 -17.10 -8.84 -1.64
CA ASP A 76 -18.10 -9.58 -2.43
C ASP A 76 -19.18 -10.14 -1.50
N ALA A 77 -20.05 -9.24 -1.02
CA ALA A 77 -21.14 -9.60 -0.11
C ALA A 77 -22.08 -10.69 -0.68
N ALA A 78 -22.16 -10.85 -2.00
CA ALA A 78 -22.96 -11.89 -2.65
C ALA A 78 -22.41 -13.30 -2.48
N LYS A 79 -21.11 -13.45 -2.20
CA LYS A 79 -20.50 -14.73 -1.80
C LYS A 79 -20.62 -15.02 -0.30
N GLY A 80 -21.10 -14.04 0.48
CA GLY A 80 -21.23 -14.12 1.93
C GLY A 80 -19.90 -13.98 2.66
N GLY A 81 -19.99 -13.76 3.98
CA GLY A 81 -18.83 -13.67 4.88
C GLY A 81 -17.82 -12.58 4.50
N TYR A 82 -16.54 -12.84 4.80
CA TYR A 82 -15.39 -11.99 4.48
C TYR A 82 -14.75 -12.42 3.15
N SER A 83 -15.54 -12.46 2.08
CA SER A 83 -15.06 -12.75 0.73
C SER A 83 -14.66 -11.46 0.01
N PHE A 84 -13.46 -11.41 -0.55
CA PHE A 84 -12.97 -10.25 -1.29
C PHE A 84 -12.55 -10.63 -2.72
N ALA A 85 -12.93 -9.82 -3.70
CA ALA A 85 -12.29 -9.82 -5.00
C ALA A 85 -11.06 -8.91 -4.93
N GLN A 86 -9.92 -9.38 -5.42
CA GLN A 86 -8.64 -8.67 -5.32
C GLN A 86 -8.08 -8.34 -6.70
N GLU A 87 -7.43 -7.19 -6.83
CA GLU A 87 -6.68 -6.80 -8.01
C GLU A 87 -5.34 -6.20 -7.62
N ARG A 88 -4.27 -6.68 -8.26
CA ARG A 88 -2.89 -6.29 -7.96
C ARG A 88 -2.36 -5.33 -9.02
N LEU A 89 -1.83 -4.20 -8.58
CA LEU A 89 -1.19 -3.21 -9.42
C LEU A 89 0.28 -3.08 -9.04
N TRP A 90 1.13 -2.99 -10.05
CA TRP A 90 2.56 -2.71 -9.90
C TRP A 90 2.81 -1.25 -10.24
N LEU A 91 3.49 -0.52 -9.36
CA LEU A 91 3.71 0.90 -9.51
C LEU A 91 5.21 1.17 -9.47
N ARG A 92 5.69 1.94 -10.46
CA ARG A 92 7.08 2.37 -10.49
C ARG A 92 7.30 3.37 -9.35
N ALA A 93 8.26 3.08 -8.47
CA ALA A 93 8.68 4.03 -7.43
C ALA A 93 9.22 5.32 -8.09
N GLN A 94 8.94 6.48 -7.49
CA GLN A 94 9.49 7.72 -8.03
C GLN A 94 11.02 7.76 -7.82
N PRO A 95 11.81 8.25 -8.80
CA PRO A 95 13.27 8.15 -8.82
C PRO A 95 13.99 8.76 -7.61
N ASP A 96 13.33 9.67 -6.93
CA ASP A 96 13.83 10.51 -5.86
C ASP A 96 13.54 9.97 -4.46
N GLY A 97 12.81 8.83 -4.34
CA GLY A 97 12.44 8.27 -3.03
C GLY A 97 11.68 9.27 -2.14
N GLY A 98 11.20 10.36 -2.73
CA GLY A 98 10.47 11.41 -2.05
C GLY A 98 9.11 10.87 -1.66
N LEU A 99 8.75 11.09 -0.39
CA LEU A 99 7.38 10.94 0.08
C LEU A 99 6.49 11.75 -0.87
N LEU A 100 5.72 11.01 -1.66
CA LEU A 100 4.67 11.52 -2.53
C LEU A 100 3.84 12.55 -1.76
N GLU A 101 3.53 13.65 -2.45
CA GLU A 101 2.39 14.55 -2.23
C GLU A 101 2.63 15.97 -1.71
N GLU A 102 3.81 16.40 -1.24
CA GLU A 102 3.92 17.82 -0.80
C GLU A 102 3.85 18.85 -1.95
N GLN A 103 4.06 18.47 -3.22
CA GLN A 103 4.13 19.46 -4.34
C GLN A 103 3.54 18.99 -5.68
N GLY A 104 2.43 18.25 -5.71
CA GLY A 104 1.77 17.91 -6.99
C GLY A 104 2.64 17.08 -7.94
N GLY A 105 3.43 16.15 -7.36
CA GLY A 105 4.21 15.20 -8.12
C GLY A 105 3.35 14.37 -9.08
N PRO A 106 3.94 13.79 -10.13
CA PRO A 106 3.20 13.03 -11.12
C PRO A 106 2.45 11.88 -10.45
N ALA A 107 1.27 11.55 -10.97
CA ALA A 107 0.50 10.40 -10.50
C ALA A 107 1.36 9.12 -10.57
N PRO A 108 1.18 8.17 -9.63
CA PRO A 108 1.97 6.96 -9.64
C PRO A 108 1.73 6.18 -10.94
N VAL A 109 2.82 5.72 -11.55
CA VAL A 109 2.79 5.07 -12.87
C VAL A 109 2.57 3.58 -12.68
N VAL A 110 1.38 3.11 -13.07
CA VAL A 110 1.05 1.69 -13.10
C VAL A 110 1.73 1.04 -14.29
N VAL A 111 2.32 -0.14 -14.09
CA VAL A 111 2.96 -0.93 -15.12
C VAL A 111 2.33 -2.32 -15.23
N SER A 112 2.50 -2.96 -16.39
CA SER A 112 2.05 -4.34 -16.59
C SER A 112 2.92 -5.32 -15.80
N GLU A 113 2.41 -6.54 -15.60
CA GLU A 113 3.13 -7.62 -14.94
C GLU A 113 4.47 -7.94 -15.65
N ALA A 114 4.46 -7.95 -16.99
CA ALA A 114 5.68 -8.19 -17.78
C ALA A 114 6.72 -7.09 -17.56
N VAL A 115 6.30 -5.82 -17.51
CA VAL A 115 7.21 -4.70 -17.21
C VAL A 115 7.73 -4.79 -15.78
N ALA A 116 6.88 -5.11 -14.82
CA ALA A 116 7.27 -5.28 -13.42
C ALA A 116 8.30 -6.41 -13.25
N LEU A 117 8.10 -7.54 -13.93
CA LEU A 117 9.02 -8.67 -13.91
C LEU A 117 10.42 -8.28 -14.42
N GLU A 118 10.48 -7.59 -15.56
CA GLU A 118 11.75 -7.19 -16.17
C GLU A 118 12.43 -6.06 -15.37
N GLU A 119 11.69 -5.00 -15.02
CA GLU A 119 12.25 -3.81 -14.35
C GLU A 119 12.58 -4.05 -12.88
N PHE A 120 11.68 -4.68 -12.11
CA PHE A 120 11.78 -4.74 -10.65
C PHE A 120 12.40 -6.05 -10.16
N PHE A 121 12.15 -7.15 -10.87
CA PHE A 121 12.60 -8.49 -10.49
C PHE A 121 13.72 -9.04 -11.37
N GLN A 122 14.22 -8.26 -12.34
CA GLN A 122 15.32 -8.65 -13.24
C GLN A 122 15.03 -9.98 -13.97
N GLY A 123 13.76 -10.20 -14.37
CA GLY A 123 13.31 -11.44 -15.01
C GLY A 123 13.02 -12.59 -14.03
N SER A 124 13.19 -12.40 -12.71
CA SER A 124 13.00 -13.45 -11.72
C SER A 124 11.54 -13.69 -11.37
N GLN A 125 10.96 -14.68 -12.03
CA GLN A 125 9.61 -15.18 -11.77
C GLN A 125 9.42 -15.65 -10.31
N GLU A 126 10.45 -16.25 -9.72
CA GLU A 126 10.42 -16.70 -8.33
C GLU A 126 10.36 -15.50 -7.36
N GLY A 127 11.18 -14.46 -7.63
CA GLY A 127 11.17 -13.23 -6.84
C GLY A 127 9.81 -12.54 -6.86
N MET A 128 9.21 -12.42 -8.05
CA MET A 128 7.90 -11.81 -8.21
C MET A 128 6.81 -12.59 -7.46
N LYS A 129 6.73 -13.90 -7.65
CA LYS A 129 5.75 -14.77 -6.96
C LYS A 129 5.91 -14.74 -5.44
N LYS A 130 7.14 -14.67 -4.94
CA LYS A 130 7.41 -14.54 -3.51
C LYS A 130 6.84 -13.22 -2.98
N ALA A 131 7.07 -12.11 -3.69
CA ALA A 131 6.52 -10.81 -3.31
C ALA A 131 4.98 -10.84 -3.27
N GLU A 132 4.35 -11.42 -4.29
CA GLU A 132 2.89 -11.57 -4.35
C GLU A 132 2.35 -12.38 -3.17
N ALA A 133 2.95 -13.53 -2.87
CA ALA A 133 2.53 -14.38 -1.76
C ALA A 133 2.69 -13.70 -0.39
N GLU A 134 3.76 -12.93 -0.19
CA GLU A 134 3.96 -12.16 1.04
C GLU A 134 2.93 -11.03 1.18
N ALA A 135 2.61 -10.32 0.10
CA ALA A 135 1.59 -9.28 0.10
C ALA A 135 0.19 -9.83 0.33
N ASP A 136 -0.16 -10.96 -0.28
CA ASP A 136 -1.46 -11.61 -0.07
C ASP A 136 -1.63 -12.03 1.39
N LYS A 137 -0.57 -12.57 2.01
CA LYS A 137 -0.55 -12.90 3.43
C LYS A 137 -0.70 -11.66 4.33
N LEU A 138 -0.02 -10.56 4.03
CA LEU A 138 -0.16 -9.31 4.77
C LEU A 138 -1.58 -8.73 4.62
N ALA A 139 -2.15 -8.78 3.41
CA ALA A 139 -3.50 -8.33 3.15
C ALA A 139 -4.54 -9.16 3.92
N GLU A 140 -4.36 -10.48 3.98
CA GLU A 140 -5.20 -11.36 4.81
C GLU A 140 -5.13 -10.95 6.29
N TRP A 141 -3.94 -10.67 6.82
CA TRP A 141 -3.79 -10.20 8.21
C TRP A 141 -4.46 -8.84 8.45
N TRP A 142 -4.37 -7.91 7.51
CA TRP A 142 -5.08 -6.63 7.61
C TRP A 142 -6.60 -6.81 7.54
N GLN A 143 -7.09 -7.73 6.70
CA GLN A 143 -8.51 -8.07 6.66
C GLN A 143 -8.98 -8.69 7.98
N ILE A 144 -8.19 -9.58 8.58
CA ILE A 144 -8.47 -10.15 9.91
C ILE A 144 -8.50 -9.04 10.96
N TRP A 145 -7.54 -8.12 10.94
CA TRP A 145 -7.53 -6.97 11.84
C TRP A 145 -8.77 -6.08 11.67
N PHE A 146 -9.23 -5.83 10.44
CA PHE A 146 -10.50 -5.14 10.24
C PHE A 146 -11.70 -5.87 10.87
N CYS A 147 -11.67 -7.20 10.96
CA CYS A 147 -12.71 -7.95 11.67
C CYS A 147 -12.73 -7.69 13.18
N THR A 148 -11.61 -7.25 13.77
CA THR A 148 -11.54 -6.92 15.20
C THR A 148 -11.98 -5.50 15.48
N GLU A 149 -11.77 -4.58 14.54
CA GLU A 149 -12.06 -3.16 14.71
C GLU A 149 -13.43 -2.75 14.17
N CYS A 150 -13.98 -3.49 13.21
CA CYS A 150 -15.22 -3.14 12.52
C CYS A 150 -16.24 -4.27 12.63
N PRO A 151 -17.52 -3.96 12.95
CA PRO A 151 -18.58 -4.97 13.01
C PRO A 151 -18.91 -5.56 11.63
N GLU A 152 -18.52 -4.86 10.56
CA GLU A 152 -18.76 -5.25 9.18
C GLU A 152 -17.45 -5.11 8.38
N PRO A 153 -17.22 -5.96 7.37
CA PRO A 153 -16.08 -5.82 6.48
C PRO A 153 -16.09 -4.46 5.77
N PRO A 154 -14.93 -3.83 5.52
CA PRO A 154 -14.87 -2.65 4.66
C PRO A 154 -15.32 -3.04 3.25
N GLN A 155 -16.20 -2.25 2.63
CA GLN A 155 -16.67 -2.53 1.27
C GLN A 155 -15.53 -2.47 0.25
N TYR A 156 -14.52 -1.66 0.55
CA TYR A 156 -13.32 -1.49 -0.24
C TYR A 156 -12.15 -1.21 0.69
N ALA A 157 -11.02 -1.87 0.43
CA ALA A 157 -9.74 -1.60 1.08
C ALA A 157 -8.63 -1.55 0.03
N ARG A 158 -7.69 -0.62 0.22
CA ARG A 158 -6.44 -0.52 -0.52
C ARG A 158 -5.29 -0.86 0.40
N PHE A 159 -4.43 -1.79 0.00
CA PHE A 159 -3.19 -2.10 0.70
C PHE A 159 -2.03 -1.78 -0.21
N ASP A 160 -1.20 -0.84 0.21
CA ASP A 160 0.03 -0.48 -0.50
C ASP A 160 1.21 -1.09 0.25
N PHE A 161 2.13 -1.63 -0.53
CA PHE A 161 3.29 -2.34 -0.04
C PHE A 161 4.56 -1.80 -0.70
N LEU A 162 5.62 -1.63 0.09
CA LEU A 162 6.97 -1.47 -0.43
C LEU A 162 7.55 -2.85 -0.70
N VAL A 163 8.00 -3.07 -1.94
CA VAL A 163 8.63 -4.32 -2.35
C VAL A 163 10.12 -4.07 -2.51
N SER A 164 10.92 -4.84 -1.78
CA SER A 164 12.38 -4.87 -1.93
C SER A 164 12.78 -6.13 -2.66
N TYR A 165 13.82 -6.03 -3.50
CA TYR A 165 14.33 -7.19 -4.22
C TYR A 165 15.83 -7.09 -4.48
N SER A 166 16.52 -8.22 -4.29
CA SER A 166 17.88 -8.43 -4.81
C SER A 166 18.04 -9.91 -5.18
N ALA A 167 18.89 -10.21 -6.16
CA ALA A 167 19.13 -11.59 -6.60
C ALA A 167 19.61 -12.50 -5.45
N ASP A 168 20.41 -11.97 -4.53
CA ASP A 168 21.01 -12.76 -3.43
C ASP A 168 20.05 -13.00 -2.25
N LYS A 169 19.14 -12.04 -1.97
CA LYS A 169 18.23 -12.10 -0.80
C LYS A 169 16.80 -12.49 -1.18
N GLY A 170 16.46 -12.46 -2.46
CA GLY A 170 15.09 -12.59 -2.97
C GLY A 170 14.25 -11.34 -2.68
N ALA A 171 12.93 -11.50 -2.84
CA ALA A 171 11.99 -10.43 -2.55
C ALA A 171 11.60 -10.39 -1.06
N SER A 172 11.25 -9.20 -0.57
CA SER A 172 10.58 -9.00 0.72
C SER A 172 9.56 -7.88 0.62
N VAL A 173 8.45 -7.99 1.36
CA VAL A 173 7.35 -7.03 1.31
C VAL A 173 7.10 -6.40 2.68
N SER A 174 6.94 -5.08 2.70
CA SER A 174 6.54 -4.31 3.89
C SER A 174 5.27 -3.53 3.63
N THR A 175 4.35 -3.47 4.60
CA THR A 175 3.19 -2.57 4.51
C THR A 175 3.66 -1.12 4.45
N TRP A 176 3.05 -0.35 3.55
CA TRP A 176 3.30 1.07 3.36
C TRP A 176 2.11 1.90 3.83
N GLU A 177 0.97 1.65 3.21
CA GLU A 177 -0.25 2.42 3.43
C GLU A 177 -1.45 1.50 3.39
N ILE A 178 -2.41 1.77 4.28
CA ILE A 178 -3.71 1.10 4.29
C ILE A 178 -4.74 2.18 4.08
N GLY A 179 -5.62 1.97 3.11
CA GLY A 179 -6.60 2.96 2.74
C GLY A 179 -8.02 2.50 2.64
N ASP A 180 -8.91 3.39 3.07
CA ASP A 180 -10.34 3.27 2.96
C ASP A 180 -10.91 4.37 2.06
N SER A 181 -11.86 3.97 1.21
CA SER A 181 -12.92 4.82 0.62
C SER A 181 -12.56 6.02 -0.28
N SER A 182 -11.34 6.55 -0.31
CA SER A 182 -10.98 7.83 -0.97
C SER A 182 -9.89 7.73 -2.04
N SER A 183 -9.34 6.54 -2.27
CA SER A 183 -8.14 6.37 -3.09
C SER A 183 -8.40 6.29 -4.60
N SER A 184 -7.43 6.82 -5.35
CA SER A 184 -7.27 6.56 -6.78
C SER A 184 -7.33 5.06 -7.05
N LEU A 185 -8.17 4.67 -8.01
CA LEU A 185 -8.23 3.30 -8.53
C LEU A 185 -7.08 2.97 -9.47
N CYS A 186 -6.16 3.90 -9.71
CA CYS A 186 -4.94 3.69 -10.49
C CYS A 186 -5.20 2.98 -11.83
N GLY A 187 -6.15 3.52 -12.58
CA GLY A 187 -6.49 2.97 -13.89
C GLY A 187 -7.46 1.79 -13.85
N LEU A 188 -8.12 1.47 -12.74
CA LEU A 188 -9.25 0.52 -12.75
C LEU A 188 -10.60 1.20 -12.99
N GLU A 189 -11.51 0.46 -13.63
CA GLU A 189 -12.92 0.82 -13.70
C GLU A 189 -13.57 0.83 -12.29
N VAL A 190 -14.54 1.72 -12.11
CA VAL A 190 -15.23 1.92 -10.82
C VAL A 190 -16.29 0.86 -10.51
N GLY A 191 -16.59 -0.06 -11.45
CA GLY A 191 -17.73 -0.97 -11.37
C GLY A 191 -17.72 -1.86 -10.13
N ALA A 192 -16.61 -2.54 -9.86
CA ALA A 192 -16.47 -3.44 -8.71
C ALA A 192 -16.60 -2.68 -7.38
N ARG A 193 -15.92 -1.53 -7.28
CA ARG A 193 -16.02 -0.64 -6.10
C ARG A 193 -17.45 -0.19 -5.87
N ASN A 194 -18.11 0.35 -6.88
CA ASN A 194 -19.46 0.87 -6.75
C ASN A 194 -20.45 -0.23 -6.33
N MET A 195 -20.29 -1.45 -6.86
CA MET A 195 -21.13 -2.57 -6.46
C MET A 195 -20.86 -3.01 -5.01
N ALA A 196 -19.60 -3.08 -4.59
CA ALA A 196 -19.25 -3.42 -3.21
C ALA A 196 -19.81 -2.38 -2.22
N THR A 197 -19.66 -1.08 -2.52
CA THR A 197 -20.24 0.01 -1.73
C THR A 197 -21.76 -0.07 -1.69
N LEU A 198 -22.42 -0.28 -2.84
CA LEU A 198 -23.87 -0.38 -2.90
C LEU A 198 -24.41 -1.59 -2.13
N ASN A 199 -23.74 -2.75 -2.23
CA ASN A 199 -24.07 -3.93 -1.44
C ASN A 199 -24.00 -3.66 0.07
N GLY A 200 -22.97 -2.97 0.54
CA GLY A 200 -22.85 -2.59 1.95
C GLY A 200 -23.93 -1.60 2.40
N ALA A 201 -24.26 -0.61 1.57
CA ALA A 201 -25.32 0.37 1.84
C ALA A 201 -26.72 -0.28 1.85
N MET A 202 -26.96 -1.27 0.99
CA MET A 202 -28.24 -1.96 0.82
C MET A 202 -28.30 -3.31 1.56
N ARG A 203 -27.45 -3.54 2.56
CA ARG A 203 -27.35 -4.83 3.27
C ARG A 203 -28.63 -5.30 3.95
N ASN A 204 -29.54 -4.38 4.27
CA ASN A 204 -30.84 -4.64 4.88
C ASN A 204 -32.00 -4.54 3.87
N ASP A 205 -31.72 -4.71 2.56
CA ASP A 205 -32.75 -4.66 1.52
C ASP A 205 -33.71 -5.87 1.62
N GLU A 206 -34.88 -5.63 2.20
CA GLU A 206 -35.94 -6.65 2.37
C GLU A 206 -36.51 -7.17 1.03
N THR A 207 -36.25 -6.47 -0.08
CA THR A 207 -36.75 -6.86 -1.40
C THR A 207 -35.96 -8.02 -2.03
N GLY A 208 -34.82 -8.40 -1.44
CA GLY A 208 -33.93 -9.43 -1.96
C GLY A 208 -33.22 -9.04 -3.26
N ARG A 209 -33.18 -7.75 -3.61
CA ARG A 209 -32.41 -7.27 -4.78
C ARG A 209 -30.91 -7.28 -4.49
N PHE A 210 -30.52 -7.05 -3.23
CA PHE A 210 -29.13 -7.05 -2.77
C PHE A 210 -28.85 -8.20 -1.79
N PRO A 211 -27.59 -8.68 -1.72
CA PRO A 211 -26.42 -8.23 -2.48
C PRO A 211 -26.43 -8.70 -3.95
N LYS A 212 -25.66 -8.02 -4.80
CA LYS A 212 -25.36 -8.41 -6.19
C LYS A 212 -23.91 -8.83 -6.32
N THR A 213 -23.63 -9.77 -7.23
CA THR A 213 -22.25 -10.17 -7.56
C THR A 213 -21.47 -8.97 -8.07
N LEU A 214 -20.19 -8.89 -7.70
CA LEU A 214 -19.29 -7.87 -8.23
C LEU A 214 -19.14 -8.04 -9.76
N PRO A 215 -19.17 -6.94 -10.55
CA PRO A 215 -18.76 -7.01 -11.94
C PRO A 215 -17.25 -7.37 -12.05
N PRO A 216 -16.80 -7.91 -13.19
CA PRO A 216 -15.38 -8.15 -13.42
C PRO A 216 -14.55 -6.88 -13.20
N ILE A 217 -13.42 -7.01 -12.54
CA ILE A 217 -12.44 -5.92 -12.40
C ILE A 217 -11.75 -5.74 -13.76
N ARG A 218 -11.67 -4.51 -14.24
CA ARG A 218 -11.08 -4.16 -15.54
C ARG A 218 -10.11 -3.00 -15.39
N ARG A 219 -8.98 -3.09 -16.06
CA ARG A 219 -8.02 -1.98 -16.23
C ARG A 219 -8.45 -1.15 -17.44
N LEU A 220 -8.37 0.16 -17.32
CA LEU A 220 -8.73 1.11 -18.38
C LEU A 220 -7.82 0.96 -19.60
N ASP A 221 -6.55 0.61 -19.38
CA ASP A 221 -5.56 0.41 -20.44
C ASP A 221 -5.81 -0.86 -21.29
N ASP A 222 -6.64 -1.80 -20.79
CA ASP A 222 -7.03 -3.01 -21.51
C ASP A 222 -8.20 -2.76 -22.48
N THR A 223 -8.76 -1.55 -22.48
CA THR A 223 -9.83 -1.18 -23.42
C THR A 223 -9.20 -0.91 -24.78
N PRO A 224 -9.52 -1.67 -25.85
CA PRO A 224 -9.08 -1.31 -27.19
C PRO A 224 -9.51 0.12 -27.46
N ALA A 225 -8.61 0.97 -27.95
CA ALA A 225 -8.97 2.30 -28.40
C ALA A 225 -10.15 2.18 -29.38
N ALA A 226 -11.29 2.75 -28.99
CA ALA A 226 -12.54 2.68 -29.74
C ALA A 226 -12.44 3.42 -31.09
#